data_AF-A0A0G1JW17-F1
#
_entry.id   AF-A0A0G1JW17-F1
#
_cell.length_a   1.000
_cell.length_b   1.000
_cell.length_c   1.000
_cell.angle_alpha   90.00
_cell.angle_beta   90.00
_cell.angle_gamma   90.00
#
_symmetry.space_group_name_H-M   'P 1'
#
loop_
_entity.id
_entity.type
_entity.pdbx_description
1 polymer ?
#
loop_
_entity_poly.entity_id
_entity_poly.type
_entity_poly.pdbx_seq_one_letter_code
_entity_poly.pdbx_strand_id
1 'polypeptide(L)'
;MTHPKEEKTLVLIKPDGVQRSLIGDIICRYERSGLKLVGLKMLVPTKELVEKHYLVDPEWRIKTGKKTIESYLKKGKNPPSDDPLKVTEIILNNLKKYMIKGPVIAMVWQGMHSVGIVRKITGGTEPLTSDVGTIRGDLTIDSYEVSDIDGRAVRNLIHSSGSTDDAEKEIVLWFDKDELINYKLVGEAILYDINLDGILE
;
A
#
# COMPACT_ATOMS: atom_id res chain seq x y z
N MET A 1 5.13 -16.41 17.33
CA MET A 1 5.28 -15.25 16.43
C MET A 1 6.28 -15.62 15.36
N THR A 2 5.94 -15.36 14.10
CA THR A 2 6.88 -15.54 12.98
C THR A 2 8.05 -14.57 13.18
N HIS A 3 9.28 -15.01 12.89
CA HIS A 3 10.46 -14.14 13.01
C HIS A 3 10.30 -12.90 12.11
N PRO A 4 10.68 -11.67 12.51
CA PRO A 4 10.47 -10.47 11.71
C PRO A 4 11.00 -10.54 10.28
N LYS A 5 12.08 -11.31 10.04
CA LYS A 5 12.64 -11.56 8.69
C LYS A 5 11.67 -12.23 7.71
N GLU A 6 10.68 -12.95 8.22
CA GLU A 6 9.65 -13.64 7.44
C GLU A 6 8.37 -12.81 7.30
N GLU A 7 8.33 -11.59 7.87
CA GLU A 7 7.18 -10.69 7.75
C GLU A 7 6.94 -10.35 6.29
N LYS A 8 5.67 -10.48 5.85
CA LYS A 8 5.23 -10.17 4.49
C LYS A 8 4.25 -9.01 4.49
N THR A 9 4.25 -8.24 3.41
CA THR A 9 3.29 -7.15 3.20
C THR A 9 2.79 -7.12 1.75
N LEU A 10 1.52 -6.77 1.57
CA LEU A 10 0.94 -6.56 0.26
C LEU A 10 1.20 -5.11 -0.19
N VAL A 11 1.65 -4.97 -1.44
CA VAL A 11 1.74 -3.69 -2.14
C VAL A 11 0.97 -3.78 -3.45
N LEU A 12 0.15 -2.78 -3.75
CA LEU A 12 -0.53 -2.67 -5.04
C LEU A 12 -0.08 -1.40 -5.76
N ILE A 13 0.47 -1.52 -6.96
CA ILE A 13 0.60 -0.39 -7.88
C ILE A 13 -0.75 -0.18 -8.53
N LYS A 14 -1.35 0.98 -8.27
CA LYS A 14 -2.67 1.38 -8.75
C LYS A 14 -2.62 1.76 -10.24
N PRO A 15 -3.79 1.91 -10.92
CA PRO A 15 -3.81 2.11 -12.36
C PRO A 15 -3.03 3.33 -12.84
N ASP A 16 -3.02 4.43 -12.10
CA ASP A 16 -2.21 5.62 -12.41
C ASP A 16 -0.69 5.34 -12.36
N GLY A 17 -0.21 4.51 -11.44
CA GLY A 17 1.20 4.10 -11.41
C GLY A 17 1.59 3.25 -12.62
N VAL A 18 0.71 2.34 -13.03
CA VAL A 18 0.91 1.52 -14.24
C VAL A 18 0.88 2.39 -15.50
N GLN A 19 -0.15 3.23 -15.65
CA GLN A 19 -0.34 4.08 -16.84
C GLN A 19 0.73 5.16 -17.00
N ARG A 20 1.47 5.47 -15.95
CA ARG A 20 2.59 6.43 -15.97
C ARG A 20 3.96 5.75 -16.11
N SER A 21 3.99 4.45 -16.41
CA SER A 21 5.24 3.68 -16.56
C SER A 21 6.14 3.66 -15.32
N LEU A 22 5.55 3.71 -14.12
CA LEU A 22 6.29 3.79 -12.85
C LEU A 22 6.56 2.42 -12.20
N ILE A 23 6.23 1.31 -12.86
CA ILE A 23 6.35 -0.04 -12.28
C ILE A 23 7.80 -0.33 -11.86
N GLY A 24 8.76 -0.13 -12.76
CA GLY A 24 10.18 -0.39 -12.50
C GLY A 24 10.73 0.52 -11.39
N ASP A 25 10.41 1.81 -11.46
CA ASP A 25 10.82 2.77 -10.43
C ASP A 25 10.34 2.37 -9.04
N ILE A 26 9.06 1.98 -8.92
CA ILE A 26 8.46 1.58 -7.65
C ILE A 26 9.09 0.29 -7.10
N ILE A 27 9.22 -0.75 -7.95
CA ILE A 27 9.86 -2.02 -7.55
C ILE A 27 11.28 -1.76 -7.06
N CYS A 28 12.05 -0.95 -7.79
CA CYS A 28 13.42 -0.63 -7.47
C CYS A 28 13.57 0.02 -6.08
N ARG A 29 12.60 0.84 -5.64
CA ARG A 29 12.63 1.45 -4.30
C ARG A 29 12.61 0.41 -3.17
N TYR A 30 11.85 -0.68 -3.34
CA TYR A 30 11.76 -1.74 -2.34
C TYR A 30 12.92 -2.74 -2.46
N GLU A 31 13.34 -3.10 -3.67
CA GLU A 31 14.50 -4.00 -3.85
C GLU A 31 15.77 -3.40 -3.27
N ARG A 32 16.01 -2.09 -3.48
CA ARG A 32 17.20 -1.39 -2.98
C ARG A 32 17.27 -1.32 -1.45
N SER A 33 16.16 -1.52 -0.74
CA SER A 33 16.17 -1.62 0.73
C SER A 33 16.45 -3.05 1.24
N GLY A 34 16.65 -4.01 0.34
CA GLY A 34 16.89 -5.42 0.70
C GLY A 34 15.62 -6.24 0.93
N LEU A 35 14.43 -5.72 0.55
CA LEU A 35 13.20 -6.50 0.61
C LEU A 35 13.17 -7.52 -0.53
N LYS A 36 12.65 -8.72 -0.25
CA LYS A 36 12.52 -9.81 -1.21
C LYS A 36 11.12 -9.82 -1.82
N LEU A 37 11.01 -9.72 -3.13
CA LEU A 37 9.74 -9.88 -3.86
C LEU A 37 9.39 -11.37 -3.95
N VAL A 38 8.34 -11.83 -3.29
CA VAL A 38 7.96 -13.25 -3.22
C VAL A 38 6.67 -13.58 -3.98
N GLY A 39 5.94 -12.58 -4.47
CA GLY A 39 4.78 -12.77 -5.33
C GLY A 39 4.54 -11.52 -6.17
N LEU A 40 4.19 -11.68 -7.45
CA LEU A 40 3.91 -10.58 -8.36
C LEU A 40 2.91 -11.02 -9.45
N LYS A 41 1.85 -10.23 -9.67
CA LYS A 41 0.96 -10.42 -10.82
C LYS A 41 0.31 -9.12 -11.29
N MET A 42 0.03 -9.05 -12.58
CA MET A 42 -0.72 -7.97 -13.22
C MET A 42 -2.13 -8.43 -13.53
N LEU A 43 -3.13 -7.63 -13.15
CA LEU A 43 -4.54 -7.94 -13.40
C LEU A 43 -5.39 -6.68 -13.44
N VAL A 44 -6.60 -6.77 -14.00
CA VAL A 44 -7.65 -5.78 -13.78
C VAL A 44 -8.57 -6.33 -12.68
N PRO A 45 -8.62 -5.72 -11.48
CA PRO A 45 -9.39 -6.28 -10.38
C PRO A 45 -10.90 -6.07 -10.60
N THR A 46 -11.72 -7.00 -10.09
CA THR A 46 -13.18 -6.81 -10.07
C THR A 46 -13.58 -5.82 -8.98
N LYS A 47 -14.78 -5.24 -9.11
CA LYS A 47 -15.31 -4.31 -8.09
C LYS A 47 -15.45 -5.01 -6.73
N GLU A 48 -15.83 -6.28 -6.74
CA GLU A 48 -16.01 -7.12 -5.55
C GLU A 48 -14.69 -7.40 -4.86
N LEU A 49 -13.61 -7.68 -5.62
CA LEU A 49 -12.27 -7.86 -5.05
C LEU A 49 -11.80 -6.58 -4.37
N VAL A 50 -11.97 -5.43 -5.02
CA VAL A 50 -11.60 -4.12 -4.46
C VAL A 50 -12.42 -3.80 -3.21
N GLU A 51 -13.70 -4.13 -3.19
CA GLU A 51 -14.56 -3.94 -2.02
C GLU A 51 -14.10 -4.78 -0.83
N LYS A 52 -13.82 -6.07 -1.06
CA LYS A 52 -13.27 -6.96 -0.02
C LYS A 52 -11.93 -6.45 0.49
N HIS A 53 -11.07 -5.93 -0.39
CA HIS A 53 -9.76 -5.37 -0.02
C HIS A 53 -9.89 -4.24 1.00
N TYR A 54 -10.74 -3.24 0.74
CA TYR A 54 -10.89 -2.11 1.66
C TYR A 54 -11.71 -2.43 2.92
N LEU A 55 -12.42 -3.55 2.95
CA LEU A 55 -13.23 -3.99 4.09
C LEU A 55 -12.58 -5.13 4.89
N VAL A 56 -11.29 -5.40 4.63
CA VAL A 56 -10.53 -6.45 5.32
C VAL A 56 -10.38 -6.19 6.82
N ASP A 57 -10.24 -4.92 7.22
CA ASP A 57 -10.38 -4.47 8.60
C ASP A 57 -11.86 -4.07 8.84
N PRO A 58 -12.60 -4.78 9.71
CA PRO A 58 -13.99 -4.46 10.00
C PRO A 58 -14.18 -3.05 10.59
N GLU A 59 -13.13 -2.49 11.21
CA GLU A 59 -13.16 -1.15 11.78
C GLU A 59 -12.74 -0.05 10.79
N TRP A 60 -12.26 -0.41 9.59
CA TRP A 60 -11.73 0.52 8.61
C TRP A 60 -12.71 1.65 8.29
N ARG A 61 -14.01 1.31 8.17
CA ARG A 61 -15.05 2.30 7.86
C ARG A 61 -15.18 3.35 8.96
N ILE A 62 -15.16 2.93 10.22
CA ILE A 62 -15.30 3.86 11.35
C ILE A 62 -14.02 4.70 11.48
N LYS A 63 -12.85 4.08 11.42
CA LYS A 63 -11.54 4.74 11.54
C LYS A 63 -11.35 5.79 10.44
N THR A 64 -11.57 5.41 9.19
CA THR A 64 -11.35 6.29 8.02
C THR A 64 -12.37 7.42 7.98
N GLY A 65 -13.64 7.14 8.28
CA GLY A 65 -14.67 8.16 8.35
C GLY A 65 -14.38 9.22 9.41
N LYS A 66 -14.04 8.81 10.65
CA LYS A 66 -13.68 9.73 11.74
C LYS A 66 -12.46 10.60 11.39
N LYS A 67 -11.38 9.97 10.92
CA LYS A 67 -10.16 10.68 10.50
C LYS A 67 -10.44 11.70 9.38
N THR A 68 -11.31 11.34 8.45
CA THR A 68 -11.68 12.24 7.35
C THR A 68 -12.45 13.45 7.89
N ILE A 69 -13.47 13.23 8.73
CA ILE A 69 -14.25 14.31 9.37
C ILE A 69 -13.33 15.25 10.15
N GLU A 70 -12.45 14.70 11.00
CA GLU A 70 -11.46 15.49 11.76
C GLU A 70 -10.54 16.32 10.84
N SER A 71 -10.10 15.75 9.72
CA SER A 71 -9.28 16.45 8.72
C SER A 71 -10.01 17.63 8.08
N TYR A 72 -11.30 17.47 7.73
CA TYR A 72 -12.14 18.56 7.20
C TYR A 72 -12.30 19.69 8.23
N LEU A 73 -12.65 19.33 9.47
CA LEU A 73 -12.84 20.30 10.55
C LEU A 73 -11.56 21.07 10.87
N LYS A 74 -10.40 20.40 10.90
CA LYS A 74 -9.10 21.03 11.10
C LYS A 74 -8.75 22.04 9.99
N LYS A 75 -9.23 21.80 8.77
CA LYS A 75 -9.04 22.69 7.61
C LYS A 75 -10.12 23.80 7.52
N GLY A 76 -11.04 23.87 8.49
CA GLY A 76 -12.17 24.82 8.44
C GLY A 76 -13.16 24.54 7.32
N LYS A 77 -13.20 23.31 6.79
CA LYS A 77 -14.12 22.87 5.73
C LYS A 77 -15.23 22.00 6.31
N ASN A 78 -16.41 22.01 5.68
CA ASN A 78 -17.51 21.13 6.07
C ASN A 78 -17.29 19.73 5.46
N PRO A 79 -17.32 18.65 6.26
CA PRO A 79 -17.30 17.30 5.72
C PRO A 79 -18.58 17.01 4.93
N PRO A 80 -18.57 16.04 4.01
CA PRO A 80 -19.76 15.67 3.23
C PRO A 80 -20.89 15.08 4.11
N SER A 81 -20.56 14.60 5.30
CA SER A 81 -21.50 14.09 6.31
C SER A 81 -20.84 14.11 7.69
N ASP A 82 -21.63 14.20 8.75
CA ASP A 82 -21.22 13.99 10.14
C ASP A 82 -21.16 12.50 10.53
N ASP A 83 -21.90 11.64 9.83
CA ASP A 83 -21.84 10.18 9.94
C ASP A 83 -20.58 9.59 9.24
N PRO A 84 -19.64 8.96 10.00
CA PRO A 84 -18.46 8.31 9.45
C PRO A 84 -18.74 7.24 8.39
N LEU A 85 -19.88 6.55 8.47
CA LEU A 85 -20.24 5.48 7.55
C LEU A 85 -20.65 6.01 6.18
N LYS A 86 -21.37 7.14 6.14
CA LYS A 86 -21.71 7.86 4.90
C LYS A 86 -20.47 8.43 4.23
N VAL A 87 -19.58 9.05 5.01
CA VAL A 87 -18.30 9.57 4.50
C VAL A 87 -17.50 8.43 3.85
N THR A 88 -17.39 7.30 4.55
CA THR A 88 -16.62 6.16 4.04
C THR A 88 -17.29 5.49 2.85
N GLU A 89 -18.62 5.48 2.76
CA GLU A 89 -19.31 4.96 1.57
C GLU A 89 -18.92 5.74 0.30
N ILE A 90 -18.82 7.07 0.39
CA ILE A 90 -18.33 7.93 -0.70
C ILE A 90 -16.87 7.55 -1.05
N ILE A 91 -16.00 7.46 -0.04
CA ILE A 91 -14.59 7.10 -0.22
C ILE A 91 -14.45 5.73 -0.89
N LEU A 92 -15.15 4.72 -0.38
CA LEU A 92 -15.11 3.35 -0.89
C LEU A 92 -15.60 3.30 -2.35
N ASN A 93 -16.67 4.02 -2.69
CA ASN A 93 -17.16 4.10 -4.06
C ASN A 93 -16.13 4.76 -5.00
N ASN A 94 -15.44 5.80 -4.54
CA ASN A 94 -14.37 6.45 -5.30
C ASN A 94 -13.15 5.56 -5.48
N LEU A 95 -12.76 4.81 -4.44
CA LEU A 95 -11.67 3.84 -4.50
C LEU A 95 -11.99 2.68 -5.44
N LYS A 96 -13.23 2.14 -5.38
CA LYS A 96 -13.71 1.12 -6.32
C LYS A 96 -13.62 1.62 -7.76
N LYS A 97 -14.13 2.83 -8.05
CA LYS A 97 -14.03 3.45 -9.38
C LYS A 97 -12.58 3.65 -9.83
N TYR A 98 -11.68 3.99 -8.93
CA TYR A 98 -10.27 4.25 -9.25
C TYR A 98 -9.51 2.96 -9.55
N MET A 99 -9.66 1.92 -8.72
CA MET A 99 -8.92 0.67 -8.88
C MET A 99 -9.33 -0.14 -10.12
N ILE A 100 -10.57 0.00 -10.60
CA ILE A 100 -11.06 -0.71 -11.80
C ILE A 100 -10.86 0.05 -13.11
N LYS A 101 -10.22 1.23 -13.10
CA LYS A 101 -9.97 2.04 -14.31
C LYS A 101 -8.84 1.52 -15.19
N GLY A 102 -8.16 0.47 -14.78
CA GLY A 102 -7.06 -0.11 -15.53
C GLY A 102 -6.39 -1.24 -14.76
N PRO A 103 -5.29 -1.78 -15.29
CA PRO A 103 -4.54 -2.82 -14.61
C PRO A 103 -3.85 -2.30 -13.35
N VAL A 104 -3.67 -3.20 -12.39
CA VAL A 104 -2.85 -3.02 -11.19
C VAL A 104 -1.72 -4.06 -11.19
N ILE A 105 -0.64 -3.77 -10.47
CA ILE A 105 0.36 -4.77 -10.12
C ILE A 105 0.21 -5.10 -8.64
N ALA A 106 -0.17 -6.34 -8.32
CA ALA A 106 -0.15 -6.84 -6.96
C ALA A 106 1.23 -7.46 -6.68
N MET A 107 1.80 -7.14 -5.52
CA MET A 107 3.13 -7.60 -5.09
C MET A 107 3.11 -8.01 -3.63
N VAL A 108 3.85 -9.06 -3.29
CA VAL A 108 4.12 -9.45 -1.90
C VAL A 108 5.60 -9.29 -1.62
N TRP A 109 5.93 -8.43 -0.66
CA TRP A 109 7.30 -8.19 -0.22
C TRP A 109 7.54 -8.86 1.12
N GLN A 110 8.68 -9.54 1.27
CA GLN A 110 9.13 -10.20 2.49
C GLN A 110 10.41 -9.57 3.01
N GLY A 111 10.51 -9.41 4.33
CA GLY A 111 11.74 -9.01 5.01
C GLY A 111 11.49 -8.46 6.42
N MET A 112 12.57 -8.13 7.12
CA MET A 112 12.51 -7.60 8.50
C MET A 112 11.60 -6.37 8.59
N HIS A 113 10.52 -6.48 9.35
CA HIS A 113 9.55 -5.40 9.55
C HIS A 113 9.02 -4.82 8.22
N SER A 114 8.80 -5.68 7.23
CA SER A 114 8.45 -5.28 5.87
C SER A 114 7.24 -4.34 5.79
N VAL A 115 6.20 -4.51 6.62
CA VAL A 115 5.05 -3.58 6.68
C VAL A 115 5.52 -2.18 7.05
N GLY A 116 6.35 -2.05 8.08
CA GLY A 116 6.88 -0.76 8.54
C GLY A 116 7.80 -0.11 7.52
N ILE A 117 8.73 -0.88 6.95
CA ILE A 117 9.71 -0.40 5.97
C ILE A 117 9.02 0.02 4.66
N VAL A 118 8.10 -0.80 4.14
CA VAL A 118 7.34 -0.47 2.92
C VAL A 118 6.52 0.80 3.13
N ARG A 119 5.83 0.97 4.26
CA ARG A 119 5.08 2.20 4.54
C ARG A 119 5.98 3.43 4.61
N LYS A 120 7.16 3.30 5.22
CA LYS A 120 8.17 4.38 5.27
C LYS A 120 8.65 4.79 3.87
N ILE A 121 8.99 3.83 3.02
CA ILE A 121 9.44 4.09 1.63
C ILE A 121 8.30 4.68 0.78
N THR A 122 7.06 4.22 1.01
CA THR A 122 5.88 4.64 0.23
C THR A 122 5.49 6.09 0.51
N GLY A 123 5.58 6.54 1.76
CA GLY A 123 5.15 7.88 2.19
C GLY A 123 3.71 7.94 2.65
N GLY A 124 3.29 9.12 3.15
CA GLY A 124 1.95 9.39 3.67
C GLY A 124 0.86 9.22 2.62
N THR A 125 -0.42 9.14 3.03
CA THR A 125 -1.52 8.89 2.07
C THR A 125 -1.67 9.98 1.02
N GLU A 126 -1.45 11.24 1.40
CA GLU A 126 -1.52 12.41 0.52
C GLU A 126 -0.12 12.75 -0.04
N PRO A 127 0.04 12.80 -1.38
CA PRO A 127 1.32 13.18 -1.98
C PRO A 127 1.82 14.57 -1.60
N LEU A 128 0.95 15.58 -1.62
CA LEU A 128 1.29 16.97 -1.27
C LEU A 128 2.02 17.10 0.09
N THR A 129 1.70 16.24 1.06
CA THR A 129 2.28 16.26 2.41
C THR A 129 3.24 15.09 2.66
N SER A 130 3.57 14.30 1.64
CA SER A 130 4.56 13.24 1.74
C SER A 130 5.98 13.79 1.62
N ASP A 131 6.89 13.29 2.44
CA ASP A 131 8.28 13.75 2.45
C ASP A 131 9.02 13.43 1.14
N VAL A 132 10.00 14.28 0.81
CA VAL A 132 10.95 14.08 -0.28
C VAL A 132 11.71 12.76 -0.09
N GLY A 133 11.90 12.01 -1.17
CA GLY A 133 12.54 10.69 -1.16
C GLY A 133 11.55 9.53 -0.99
N THR A 134 10.31 9.80 -0.59
CA THR A 134 9.25 8.79 -0.59
C THR A 134 8.68 8.60 -2.00
N ILE A 135 8.10 7.44 -2.28
CA ILE A 135 7.48 7.18 -3.59
C ILE A 135 6.41 8.23 -3.91
N ARG A 136 5.54 8.55 -2.94
CA ARG A 136 4.46 9.51 -3.15
C ARG A 136 4.95 10.95 -3.26
N GLY A 137 5.98 11.34 -2.50
CA GLY A 137 6.58 12.67 -2.58
C GLY A 137 7.35 12.91 -3.89
N ASP A 138 8.01 11.87 -4.41
CA ASP A 138 8.84 12.01 -5.60
C ASP A 138 8.06 11.85 -6.92
N LEU A 139 7.03 11.00 -6.94
CA LEU A 139 6.43 10.52 -8.19
C LEU A 139 5.02 11.05 -8.45
N THR A 140 4.39 11.80 -7.54
CA THR A 140 3.06 12.38 -7.78
C THR A 140 2.84 13.66 -6.98
N ILE A 141 1.92 14.50 -7.43
CA ILE A 141 1.67 15.86 -6.90
C ILE A 141 0.22 16.07 -6.46
N ASP A 142 -0.56 14.99 -6.37
CA ASP A 142 -1.99 15.07 -6.04
C ASP A 142 -2.23 15.45 -4.57
N SER A 143 -3.44 15.91 -4.26
CA SER A 143 -3.81 16.32 -2.91
C SER A 143 -5.25 15.94 -2.57
N TYR A 144 -5.60 15.95 -1.28
CA TYR A 144 -6.99 15.79 -0.86
C TYR A 144 -7.87 16.88 -1.46
N GLU A 145 -7.38 18.13 -1.48
CA GLU A 145 -8.14 19.26 -2.01
C GLU A 145 -8.54 19.09 -3.48
N VAL A 146 -7.59 18.72 -4.34
CA VAL A 146 -7.90 18.48 -5.76
C VAL A 146 -8.82 17.27 -5.90
N SER A 147 -8.58 16.20 -5.13
CA SER A 147 -9.44 15.00 -5.19
C SER A 147 -10.88 15.26 -4.74
N ASP A 148 -11.08 16.14 -3.76
CA ASP A 148 -12.38 16.53 -3.23
C ASP A 148 -13.15 17.39 -4.25
N ILE A 149 -12.47 18.37 -4.87
CA ILE A 149 -13.04 19.21 -5.94
C ILE A 149 -13.49 18.34 -7.12
N ASP A 150 -12.66 17.36 -7.50
CA ASP A 150 -12.91 16.46 -8.63
C ASP A 150 -13.88 15.30 -8.29
N GLY A 151 -14.29 15.15 -7.02
CA GLY A 151 -15.14 14.05 -6.57
C GLY A 151 -14.55 12.65 -6.81
N ARG A 152 -13.23 12.49 -6.63
CA ARG A 152 -12.48 11.25 -6.89
C ARG A 152 -11.59 10.84 -5.71
N ALA A 153 -11.02 9.64 -5.78
CA ALA A 153 -9.96 9.25 -4.85
C ALA A 153 -8.64 9.97 -5.19
N VAL A 154 -7.80 10.19 -4.18
CA VAL A 154 -6.43 10.66 -4.36
C VAL A 154 -5.64 9.65 -5.19
N ARG A 155 -4.99 10.15 -6.24
CA ARG A 155 -4.07 9.43 -7.13
C ARG A 155 -2.67 9.42 -6.52
N ASN A 156 -2.52 8.52 -5.56
CA ASN A 156 -1.31 8.37 -4.77
C ASN A 156 -0.49 7.13 -5.16
N LEU A 157 -0.67 6.62 -6.39
CA LEU A 157 0.09 5.55 -7.04
C LEU A 157 0.00 4.15 -6.44
N ILE A 158 -0.01 4.02 -5.11
CA ILE A 158 0.29 2.77 -4.41
C ILE A 158 -0.65 2.55 -3.22
N HIS A 159 -1.03 1.29 -2.98
CA HIS A 159 -1.49 0.78 -1.68
C HIS A 159 -0.37 -0.01 -1.01
N SER A 160 -0.27 0.07 0.32
CA SER A 160 0.60 -0.76 1.15
C SER A 160 -0.17 -1.13 2.42
N SER A 161 -0.09 -2.38 2.88
CA SER A 161 -0.79 -2.83 4.09
C SER A 161 -0.49 -1.95 5.31
N GLY A 162 -1.50 -1.70 6.15
CA GLY A 162 -1.39 -0.80 7.30
C GLY A 162 -0.73 -1.41 8.53
N SER A 163 -0.92 -2.72 8.71
CA SER A 163 -0.47 -3.55 9.82
C SER A 163 -0.09 -4.96 9.34
N THR A 164 0.56 -5.74 10.20
CA THR A 164 0.83 -7.16 9.94
C THR A 164 -0.45 -7.97 9.77
N ASP A 165 -1.47 -7.68 10.58
CA ASP A 165 -2.75 -8.39 10.54
C ASP A 165 -3.51 -8.09 9.25
N ASP A 166 -3.48 -6.83 8.78
CA ASP A 166 -4.06 -6.47 7.50
C ASP A 166 -3.28 -7.12 6.36
N ALA A 167 -1.95 -7.12 6.44
CA ALA A 167 -1.11 -7.75 5.42
C ALA A 167 -1.42 -9.22 5.22
N GLU A 168 -1.57 -10.00 6.30
CA GLU A 168 -1.89 -11.42 6.22
C GLU A 168 -3.24 -11.67 5.51
N LYS A 169 -4.27 -10.91 5.88
CA LYS A 169 -5.61 -11.03 5.29
C LYS A 169 -5.64 -10.55 3.84
N GLU A 170 -4.95 -9.43 3.56
CA GLU A 170 -4.81 -8.87 2.23
C GLU A 170 -4.07 -9.85 1.30
N ILE A 171 -2.96 -10.45 1.74
CA ILE A 171 -2.19 -11.41 0.92
C ILE A 171 -3.08 -12.59 0.52
N VAL A 172 -3.84 -13.18 1.46
CA VAL A 172 -4.75 -14.30 1.18
C VAL A 172 -5.88 -13.90 0.23
N LEU A 173 -6.30 -12.63 0.25
CA LEU A 173 -7.32 -12.14 -0.68
C LEU A 173 -6.79 -12.01 -2.10
N TRP A 174 -5.52 -11.63 -2.26
CA TRP A 174 -4.92 -11.34 -3.57
C TRP A 174 -4.14 -12.50 -4.16
N PHE A 175 -3.63 -13.43 -3.36
CA PHE A 175 -2.74 -14.51 -3.81
C PHE A 175 -3.14 -15.87 -3.25
N ASP A 176 -3.13 -16.88 -4.11
CA ASP A 176 -3.11 -18.27 -3.71
C ASP A 176 -1.71 -18.65 -3.18
N LYS A 177 -1.64 -19.73 -2.38
CA LYS A 177 -0.39 -20.10 -1.69
C LYS A 177 0.74 -20.49 -2.67
N ASP A 178 0.39 -21.07 -3.80
CA ASP A 178 1.31 -21.50 -4.86
C ASP A 178 1.79 -20.34 -5.75
N GLU A 179 1.14 -19.18 -5.69
CA GLU A 179 1.62 -17.95 -6.32
C GLU A 179 2.75 -17.27 -5.52
N LEU A 180 3.02 -17.73 -4.29
CA LEU A 180 4.11 -17.22 -3.44
C LEU A 180 5.33 -18.12 -3.52
N ILE A 181 6.43 -17.58 -4.03
CA ILE A 181 7.66 -18.33 -4.29
C ILE A 181 8.61 -18.22 -3.10
N ASN A 182 8.99 -19.38 -2.55
CA ASN A 182 10.03 -19.47 -1.54
C ASN A 182 11.39 -19.67 -2.21
N TYR A 183 12.22 -18.63 -2.22
CA TYR A 183 13.59 -18.65 -2.73
C TYR A 183 14.51 -17.84 -1.81
N LYS A 184 15.82 -18.02 -1.99
CA LYS A 184 16.86 -17.34 -1.20
C LYS A 184 17.58 -16.31 -2.08
N LEU A 185 17.69 -15.08 -1.61
CA LEU A 185 18.60 -14.09 -2.17
C LEU A 185 19.98 -14.18 -1.51
N VAL A 186 21.04 -13.92 -2.28
CA VAL A 186 22.42 -13.85 -1.73
C VAL A 186 22.52 -12.77 -0.64
N GLY A 187 21.84 -11.64 -0.82
CA GLY A 187 21.81 -10.55 0.15
C GLY A 187 21.22 -10.93 1.52
N GLU A 188 20.44 -12.02 1.61
CA GLU A 188 19.92 -12.50 2.89
C GLU A 188 21.03 -12.99 3.82
N ALA A 189 22.14 -13.50 3.28
CA ALA A 189 23.29 -13.87 4.10
C ALA A 189 23.87 -12.64 4.82
N ILE A 190 23.97 -11.51 4.11
CA ILE A 190 24.50 -10.26 4.68
C ILE A 190 23.50 -9.60 5.63
N LEU A 191 22.20 -9.69 5.34
CA LEU A 191 21.17 -9.00 6.12
C LEU A 191 20.70 -9.78 7.36
N TYR A 192 20.74 -11.12 7.31
CA TYR A 192 20.10 -11.96 8.34
C TYR A 192 21.05 -12.92 9.04
N ASP A 193 22.25 -13.18 8.50
CA ASP A 193 23.24 -14.00 9.20
C ASP A 193 23.94 -13.18 10.30
N ILE A 194 24.26 -13.84 11.40
CA ILE A 194 25.04 -13.24 12.49
C ILE A 194 26.49 -13.08 12.02
N ASN A 195 26.99 -14.05 11.26
CA ASN A 195 28.33 -14.03 10.72
C ASN A 195 28.30 -13.61 9.25
N LEU A 196 28.77 -12.41 8.97
CA LEU A 196 28.68 -11.80 7.63
C LEU A 196 29.55 -12.50 6.59
N ASP A 197 30.71 -13.00 6.99
CA ASP A 197 31.74 -13.52 6.06
C ASP A 197 32.69 -14.57 6.66
N GLY A 198 32.51 -14.96 7.92
CA GLY A 198 33.31 -15.99 8.57
C GLY A 198 34.67 -15.50 9.10
N ILE A 199 34.97 -14.19 9.05
CA ILE A 199 36.32 -13.69 9.37
C ILE A 199 36.53 -13.56 10.89
N LEU A 200 35.52 -13.11 11.64
CA LEU A 200 35.56 -12.98 13.09
C LEU A 200 34.22 -13.50 13.65
N GLU A 201 34.24 -14.69 14.26
CA GLU A 201 33.12 -15.19 15.09
C GLU A 201 33.07 -14.48 16.45
#